data_AF-A0A7X0L8D3-F1
#
_entry.id   AF-A0A7X0L8D3-F1
#
_cell.length_a   1.000
_cell.length_b   1.000
_cell.length_c   1.000
_cell.angle_alpha   90.00
_cell.angle_beta   90.00
_cell.angle_gamma   90.00
#
_symmetry.space_group_name_H-M   'P 1'
#
loop_
_entity.id
_entity.type
_entity.pdbx_description
1 polymer ?
#
loop_
_entity_poly.entity_id
_entity_poly.type
_entity_poly.pdbx_seq_one_letter_code
_entity_poly.pdbx_strand_id
1 'polypeptide(L)' 'MHEPARPVEPRPTEEDLLVVHVDGPVPDDLVARPEEHGGKRVESPNPYWTEWGVTIEDPDGYRLVLCRRAWSSS' A
#
# COMPACT_ATOMS: atom_id res chain seq x y z
N MET A 1 4.10 -23.40 -26.06
CA MET A 1 3.97 -21.99 -26.46
C MET A 1 3.37 -21.25 -25.29
N HIS A 2 4.11 -20.33 -24.67
CA HIS A 2 3.56 -19.39 -23.70
C HIS A 2 3.05 -18.20 -24.53
N GLU A 3 1.74 -18.09 -24.67
CA GLU A 3 1.13 -16.91 -25.28
C GLU A 3 1.51 -15.71 -24.38
N PRO A 4 2.06 -14.61 -24.91
CA PRO A 4 2.32 -13.44 -24.08
C PRO A 4 0.98 -13.00 -23.51
N ALA A 5 0.82 -13.11 -22.18
CA ALA A 5 -0.40 -12.73 -21.51
C ALA A 5 -0.74 -11.29 -21.93
N ARG A 6 -1.92 -11.09 -22.51
CA ARG A 6 -2.42 -9.74 -22.79
C ARG A 6 -2.43 -8.97 -21.47
N PRO A 7 -2.03 -7.68 -21.46
CA PRO A 7 -2.13 -6.87 -20.25
C PRO A 7 -3.58 -6.93 -19.74
N VAL A 8 -3.74 -7.41 -18.51
CA VAL A 8 -5.03 -7.36 -17.81
C VAL A 8 -5.17 -5.96 -17.24
N GLU A 9 -6.29 -5.32 -17.52
CA GLU A 9 -6.59 -4.01 -16.95
C GLU A 9 -6.81 -4.15 -15.43
N PRO A 10 -6.09 -3.36 -14.59
CA PRO A 10 -6.28 -3.36 -13.15
C PRO A 10 -7.73 -3.04 -12.78
N ARG A 11 -8.26 -3.77 -11.79
CA ARG A 11 -9.61 -3.53 -11.23
C ARG A 11 -9.57 -3.60 -9.69
N PRO A 12 -8.75 -2.76 -9.03
CA PRO A 12 -8.68 -2.73 -7.59
C PRO A 12 -9.98 -2.20 -6.99
N THR A 13 -10.29 -2.66 -5.80
CA THR A 13 -11.29 -2.11 -4.90
C THR A 13 -10.59 -1.41 -3.74
N GLU A 14 -11.35 -0.62 -2.99
CA GLU A 14 -10.83 0.10 -1.82
C GLU A 14 -10.32 -0.83 -0.70
N GLU A 15 -10.74 -2.09 -0.72
CA GLU A 15 -10.43 -3.13 0.27
C GLU A 15 -9.24 -4.01 -0.14
N ASP A 16 -8.74 -3.87 -1.37
CA ASP A 16 -7.56 -4.59 -1.87
C ASP A 16 -6.28 -3.95 -1.32
N LEU A 17 -5.88 -4.39 -0.12
CA LEU A 17 -4.74 -3.83 0.61
C LEU A 17 -3.56 -4.81 0.64
N LEU A 18 -2.39 -4.34 0.22
CA LEU A 18 -1.11 -4.92 0.62
C LEU A 18 -0.65 -4.23 1.91
N VAL A 19 -0.65 -4.94 3.03
CA VAL A 19 -0.23 -4.38 4.33
C VAL A 19 1.17 -4.87 4.68
N VAL A 20 2.09 -3.92 4.91
CA VAL A 20 3.45 -4.18 5.39
C VAL A 20 3.58 -3.62 6.79
N HIS A 21 3.80 -4.52 7.75
CA HIS A 21 4.10 -4.15 9.12
C HIS A 21 5.57 -3.77 9.27
N VAL A 22 5.83 -2.56 9.73
CA VAL A 22 7.16 -2.09 10.09
C VAL A 22 7.28 -2.02 11.61
N ASP A 23 8.43 -2.46 12.14
CA ASP A 23 8.68 -2.47 13.57
C ASP A 23 9.04 -1.05 14.05
N GLY A 24 8.03 -0.30 14.49
CA GLY A 24 8.17 1.09 14.91
C GLY A 24 7.62 2.10 13.89
N PRO A 25 7.95 3.39 14.02
CA PRO A 25 7.45 4.43 13.12
C PRO A 25 7.78 4.16 11.66
N VAL A 26 6.85 4.47 10.75
CA VAL A 26 7.12 4.42 9.32
C VAL A 26 8.14 5.51 8.97
N PRO A 27 9.31 5.18 8.43
CA PRO A 27 10.29 6.19 8.01
C PRO A 27 9.75 7.05 6.87
N ASP A 28 10.01 8.36 6.91
CA ASP A 28 9.53 9.29 5.88
C ASP A 28 10.09 8.95 4.48
N ASP A 29 11.33 8.46 4.40
CA ASP A 29 11.96 8.05 3.14
C ASP A 29 11.29 6.81 2.52
N LEU A 30 10.69 5.95 3.36
CA LEU A 30 9.94 4.79 2.90
C LEU A 30 8.60 5.18 2.28
N VAL A 31 8.03 6.32 2.68
CA VAL A 31 6.83 6.92 2.08
C VAL A 31 7.19 7.72 0.83
N ALA A 32 8.25 8.54 0.90
CA ALA A 32 8.65 9.44 -0.17
C ALA A 32 9.04 8.68 -1.45
N ARG A 33 9.72 7.53 -1.34
CA ARG A 33 10.14 6.73 -2.50
C ARG A 33 8.96 6.30 -3.39
N PRO A 34 7.91 5.65 -2.90
CA PRO A 34 6.71 5.39 -3.70
C PRO A 34 6.11 6.67 -4.34
N GLU A 35 6.06 7.78 -3.61
CA GLU A 35 5.52 9.04 -4.12
C GLU A 35 6.34 9.61 -5.29
N GLU A 36 7.67 9.58 -5.19
CA GLU A 36 8.60 9.98 -6.26
C GLU A 36 8.43 9.13 -7.54
N HIS A 37 7.92 7.90 -7.39
CA HIS A 37 7.67 6.96 -8.47
C HIS A 37 6.19 6.90 -8.93
N GLY A 38 5.40 7.91 -8.56
CA GLY A 38 4.02 8.09 -9.06
C GLY A 38 2.94 7.56 -8.12
N GLY A 39 3.32 7.02 -6.96
CA GLY A 39 2.41 6.73 -5.87
C GLY A 39 1.80 8.00 -5.28
N LYS A 40 0.64 7.87 -4.66
CA LYS A 40 -0.06 8.98 -4.01
C LYS A 40 -0.49 8.57 -2.63
N ARG A 41 -0.16 9.37 -1.62
CA ARG A 41 -0.72 9.19 -0.30
C ARG A 41 -2.22 9.49 -0.35
N VAL A 42 -3.01 8.54 0.16
CA VAL A 42 -4.48 8.62 0.20
C VAL A 42 -4.97 8.33 1.61
N GLU A 43 -6.15 8.84 1.95
CA GLU A 43 -6.83 8.41 3.17
C GLU A 43 -7.38 6.99 2.99
N SER A 44 -7.25 6.17 4.03
CA SER A 44 -7.90 4.87 4.06
C SER A 44 -9.36 5.03 4.51
N PRO A 45 -10.33 4.36 3.86
CA PRO A 45 -11.72 4.34 4.31
C PRO A 45 -11.88 3.63 5.65
N ASN A 46 -10.95 2.74 6.03
CA ASN A 46 -10.88 2.18 7.36
C ASN A 46 -10.03 3.08 8.27
N PRO A 47 -10.61 3.69 9.34
CA PRO A 47 -9.90 4.58 10.26
C PRO A 47 -8.71 3.93 10.96
N TYR A 48 -8.69 2.61 11.10
CA TYR A 48 -7.57 1.89 11.71
C TYR A 48 -6.26 2.13 10.95
N TRP A 49 -6.29 2.13 9.61
CA TRP A 49 -5.10 2.39 8.81
C TRP A 49 -4.70 3.86 8.82
N THR A 50 -5.66 4.77 8.96
CA THR A 50 -5.38 6.20 9.15
C THR A 50 -4.69 6.47 10.49
N GLU A 51 -5.05 5.73 11.54
CA GLU A 51 -4.45 5.90 12.87
C GLU A 51 -3.08 5.19 13.01
N TRP A 52 -2.94 4.02 12.40
CA TRP A 52 -1.78 3.13 12.62
C TRP A 52 -0.85 2.98 11.43
N GLY A 53 -1.11 3.66 10.31
CA GLY A 53 -0.27 3.54 9.13
C GLY A 53 -0.32 4.71 8.16
N VAL A 54 0.28 4.47 7.01
CA VAL A 54 0.28 5.35 5.85
C VAL A 54 -0.20 4.54 4.65
N THR A 55 -1.25 5.01 3.99
CA THR A 55 -1.78 4.38 2.78
C THR A 55 -1.30 5.12 1.54
N ILE A 56 -0.76 4.37 0.59
CA ILE A 56 -0.25 4.85 -0.69
C ILE A 56 -0.97 4.08 -1.79
N GLU A 57 -1.61 4.80 -2.71
CA GLU A 57 -2.15 4.25 -3.95
C GLU A 57 -1.07 4.27 -5.02
N ASP A 58 -0.84 3.14 -5.69
CA ASP A 58 0.09 3.05 -6.82
C ASP A 58 -0.56 3.51 -8.14
N PRO A 59 0.21 3.67 -9.24
CA PRO A 59 -0.33 4.10 -10.53
C PRO A 59 -1.40 3.17 -11.13
N ASP A 60 -1.47 1.91 -10.69
CA ASP A 60 -2.46 0.92 -11.12
C ASP A 60 -3.72 0.92 -10.21
N GLY A 61 -3.73 1.76 -9.17
CA GLY A 61 -4.84 1.95 -8.23
C GLY A 61 -4.84 1.00 -7.03
N TYR A 62 -3.80 0.19 -6.84
CA TYR A 62 -3.68 -0.70 -5.69
C TYR A 62 -3.18 0.04 -4.46
N ARG A 63 -3.60 -0.41 -3.27
CA ARG A 63 -3.28 0.26 -2.01
C ARG A 63 -2.22 -0.51 -1.23
N LEU A 64 -1.10 0.15 -0.96
CA LEU A 64 -0.08 -0.26 -0.01
C LEU A 64 -0.31 0.46 1.32
N VAL A 65 -0.33 -0.30 2.43
CA VAL A 65 -0.40 0.25 3.79
C VAL A 65 0.90 -0.07 4.52
N LEU A 66 1.65 0.96 4.91
CA LEU A 66 2.80 0.85 5.81
C LEU A 66 2.29 1.03 7.25
N CYS A 67 2.26 -0.04 8.03
CA CYS A 67 1.68 -0.06 9.38
C CYS A 67 2.78 -0.06 10.44
N ARG A 68 2.74 0.90 11.37
CA ARG A 68 3.75 1.05 12.45
C ARG A 68 3.63 0.05 13.59
N ARG A 69 2.58 -0.77 13.57
CA ARG A 69 2.35 -1.80 14.60
C ARG A 69 3.13 -3.04 14.20
N ALA A 70 4.02 -3.49 15.08
CA ALA A 70 4.65 -4.79 14.92
C ALA A 70 3.58 -5.89 14.86
N TRP A 71 3.76 -6.82 13.93
CA TRP A 71 2.94 -8.02 13.85
C TRP A 71 3.31 -8.94 15.01
N SER A 72 2.35 -9.25 15.88
CA SER A 72 2.51 -10.23 16.96
C SER A 72 1.73 -11.48 16.60
N SER A 73 2.41 -12.51 16.10
CA SER A 73 1.85 -13.87 16.06
C SER A 73 2.23 -14.56 17.36
N SER A 74 1.32 -14.55 18.33
CA SER A 74 1.40 -15.47 19.47
C SER A 74 1.00 -16.89 19.06
#